data_AF-A0A968IBD2-F1
#
_entry.id   AF-A0A968IBD2-F1
#
_cell.length_a   1.000
_cell.length_b   1.000
_cell.length_c   1.000
_cell.angle_alpha   90.00
_cell.angle_beta   90.00
_cell.angle_gamma   90.00
#
_symmetry.space_group_name_H-M   'P 1'
#
loop_
_entity.id
_entity.type
_entity.pdbx_description
1 polymer ?
#
loop_
_entity_poly.entity_id
_entity_poly.type
_entity_poly.pdbx_seq_one_letter_code
_entity_poly.pdbx_strand_id
1 'polypeptide(L)'
;MTTLLYSLFLLNSLYLTFSSSASSFFLVNTTSSIKSQPIAQYSFEDYKKECLQRATNEKLPPDVAQDLCNCTMNQFRSQYSIDEFRTLVQKSKNNSTAAETLSLVGESCFEEVLYEE
;
A
#
# COMPACT_ATOMS: atom_id res chain seq x y z
N MET A 1 49.34 2.08 30.26
CA MET A 1 47.86 1.84 30.20
C MET A 1 47.31 2.90 29.26
N THR A 2 47.19 2.70 27.96
CA THR A 2 45.97 2.12 27.31
C THR A 2 46.22 1.69 25.85
N THR A 3 47.47 1.61 25.40
CA THR A 3 47.81 1.33 23.98
C THR A 3 47.99 -0.16 23.62
N LEU A 4 47.81 -1.08 24.57
CA LEU A 4 47.98 -2.53 24.38
C LEU A 4 46.66 -3.33 24.33
N LEU A 5 45.52 -2.67 24.10
CA LEU A 5 44.19 -3.31 24.06
C LEU A 5 43.54 -3.34 22.66
N TYR A 6 44.11 -2.66 21.67
CA TYR A 6 43.51 -2.56 20.33
C TYR A 6 43.95 -3.65 19.33
N SER A 7 44.99 -4.43 19.64
CA SER A 7 45.58 -5.42 18.73
C SER A 7 45.01 -6.84 18.87
N LEU A 8 44.14 -7.10 19.85
CA LEU A 8 43.51 -8.43 20.05
C LEU A 8 42.07 -8.52 19.49
N PHE A 9 41.50 -7.42 19.00
CA PHE A 9 40.11 -7.41 18.51
C PHE A 9 39.97 -7.61 16.99
N LEU A 10 41.07 -7.68 16.24
CA LEU A 10 41.06 -7.77 14.76
C LEU A 10 41.35 -9.16 14.19
N LEU A 11 41.45 -10.21 15.01
CA LEU A 11 41.85 -11.55 14.56
C LEU A 11 40.81 -12.65 14.80
N ASN A 12 39.55 -12.33 15.15
CA ASN A 12 38.58 -13.34 15.58
C ASN A 12 37.14 -13.19 15.05
N SER A 13 36.99 -12.89 13.77
CA SER A 13 35.69 -13.05 13.10
C SER A 13 35.79 -13.43 11.62
N LEU A 14 36.96 -13.94 11.19
CA LEU A 14 37.01 -14.84 10.05
C LEU A 14 36.57 -16.22 10.56
N TYR A 15 35.65 -16.88 9.84
CA TYR A 15 35.01 -18.17 10.15
C TYR A 15 33.71 -18.12 10.96
N LEU A 16 32.62 -17.67 10.33
CA LEU A 16 31.40 -18.47 10.33
C LEU A 16 30.86 -18.56 8.90
N THR A 17 31.07 -19.74 8.33
CA THR A 17 30.54 -20.25 7.07
C THR A 17 29.01 -20.15 7.08
N PHE A 18 28.43 -19.30 6.24
CA PHE A 18 26.99 -19.30 6.01
C PHE A 18 26.67 -20.35 4.95
N SER A 19 26.04 -21.43 5.41
CA SER A 19 25.61 -22.58 4.64
C SER A 19 24.65 -22.17 3.51
N SER A 20 25.00 -22.58 2.30
CA SER A 20 24.15 -22.50 1.10
C SER A 20 22.89 -23.35 1.28
N SER A 21 21.80 -22.75 1.75
CA SER A 21 20.47 -23.30 1.55
C SER A 21 19.87 -22.63 0.32
N ALA A 22 19.86 -23.35 -0.79
CA ALA A 22 19.08 -23.02 -1.97
C ALA A 22 17.60 -23.08 -1.57
N SER A 23 17.11 -21.98 -1.03
CA SER A 23 15.69 -21.76 -0.81
C SER A 23 15.11 -21.41 -2.17
N SER A 24 14.44 -22.37 -2.79
CA SER A 24 13.58 -22.11 -3.96
C SER A 24 12.52 -21.10 -3.54
N PHE A 25 12.77 -19.82 -3.79
CA PHE A 25 11.75 -18.80 -3.72
C PHE A 25 10.74 -19.11 -4.82
N PHE A 26 9.63 -19.75 -4.45
CA PHE A 26 8.43 -19.73 -5.27
C PHE A 26 7.97 -18.27 -5.35
N LEU A 27 8.33 -17.62 -6.45
CA LEU A 27 7.72 -16.37 -6.87
C LEU A 27 6.23 -16.67 -7.15
N VAL A 28 5.38 -16.47 -6.14
CA VAL A 28 3.95 -16.24 -6.36
C VAL A 28 3.85 -14.92 -7.12
N ASN A 29 3.84 -15.04 -8.44
CA ASN A 29 3.58 -13.94 -9.35
C ASN A 29 2.05 -13.74 -9.44
N THR A 30 1.43 -13.24 -8.37
CA THR A 30 0.10 -12.62 -8.47
C THR A 30 0.29 -11.18 -8.95
N THR A 31 0.77 -11.03 -10.18
CA THR A 31 0.52 -9.81 -10.95
C THR A 31 -0.94 -9.86 -11.39
N SER A 32 -1.84 -9.52 -10.45
CA SER A 32 -3.16 -9.03 -10.80
C SER A 32 -2.94 -7.73 -11.55
N SER A 33 -2.73 -7.84 -12.86
CA SER A 33 -2.59 -6.72 -13.78
C SER A 33 -3.87 -5.91 -13.70
N ILE A 34 -3.83 -4.81 -12.93
CA ILE A 34 -4.81 -3.73 -13.07
C ILE A 34 -4.63 -3.28 -14.51
N LYS A 35 -5.50 -3.77 -15.38
CA LYS A 35 -5.52 -3.39 -16.78
C LYS A 35 -5.76 -1.88 -16.77
N SER A 36 -4.69 -1.11 -16.98
CA SER A 36 -4.71 0.35 -16.90
C SER A 36 -5.75 0.86 -17.89
N GLN A 37 -6.95 1.14 -17.41
CA GLN A 37 -8.00 1.67 -18.26
C GLN A 37 -7.61 3.07 -18.71
N PRO A 38 -8.02 3.49 -19.93
CA PRO A 38 -7.84 4.86 -20.36
C PRO A 38 -8.46 5.80 -19.32
N ILE A 39 -7.72 6.82 -18.90
CA ILE A 39 -8.12 7.75 -17.84
C ILE A 39 -9.52 8.29 -18.08
N ALA A 40 -9.89 8.61 -19.33
CA ALA A 40 -11.20 9.10 -19.73
C ALA A 40 -12.39 8.19 -19.35
N GLN A 41 -12.16 6.90 -19.15
CA GLN A 41 -13.19 5.92 -18.76
C GLN A 41 -13.09 5.51 -17.29
N TYR A 42 -12.11 6.03 -16.54
CA TYR A 42 -11.91 5.70 -15.15
C TYR A 42 -13.09 6.22 -14.31
N SER A 43 -13.76 5.30 -13.62
CA SER A 43 -14.94 5.56 -12.81
C SER A 43 -14.65 5.41 -11.31
N PHE A 44 -15.57 5.89 -10.46
CA PHE A 44 -15.53 5.58 -9.02
C PHE A 44 -15.55 4.07 -8.76
N GLU A 45 -16.27 3.28 -9.57
CA GLU A 45 -16.34 1.83 -9.39
C GLU A 45 -15.02 1.13 -9.76
N ASP A 46 -14.24 1.68 -10.68
CA ASP A 46 -12.92 1.13 -10.99
C ASP A 46 -11.94 1.39 -9.84
N TYR A 47 -11.96 2.60 -9.28
CA TYR A 47 -11.20 2.89 -8.06
C TYR A 47 -11.66 2.03 -6.88
N LYS A 48 -12.96 1.78 -6.73
CA LYS A 48 -13.51 0.89 -5.70
C LYS A 48 -12.96 -0.52 -5.82
N LYS A 49 -12.91 -1.08 -7.04
CA LYS A 49 -12.32 -2.42 -7.27
C LYS A 49 -10.85 -2.44 -6.87
N GLU A 50 -10.08 -1.41 -7.22
CA GLU A 50 -8.68 -1.32 -6.82
C GLU A 50 -8.54 -1.16 -5.29
N CYS A 51 -9.43 -0.40 -4.65
CA CYS A 51 -9.49 -0.29 -3.19
C CYS A 51 -9.71 -1.66 -2.55
N LEU A 52 -10.72 -2.42 -3.01
CA LEU A 52 -11.02 -3.76 -2.49
C LEU A 52 -9.86 -4.71 -2.69
N GLN A 53 -9.21 -4.66 -3.86
CA GLN A 53 -8.03 -5.46 -4.15
C GLN A 53 -6.88 -5.13 -3.19
N ARG A 54 -6.59 -3.83 -2.96
CA ARG A 54 -5.56 -3.40 -2.00
C ARG A 54 -5.91 -3.85 -0.59
N ALA A 55 -7.13 -3.60 -0.13
CA ALA A 55 -7.58 -3.97 1.21
C ALA A 55 -7.48 -5.50 1.45
N THR A 56 -7.85 -6.29 0.44
CA THR A 56 -7.70 -7.76 0.48
C THR A 56 -6.22 -8.16 0.56
N ASN A 57 -5.33 -7.50 -0.18
CA ASN A 57 -3.89 -7.78 -0.12
C ASN A 57 -3.29 -7.44 1.25
N GLU A 58 -3.82 -6.40 1.91
CA GLU A 58 -3.49 -6.04 3.29
C GLU A 58 -4.18 -6.94 4.33
N LYS A 59 -4.91 -7.98 3.88
CA LYS A 59 -5.58 -8.99 4.71
C LYS A 59 -6.68 -8.43 5.62
N LEU A 60 -7.32 -7.33 5.21
CA LEU A 60 -8.54 -6.87 5.85
C LEU A 60 -9.65 -7.92 5.69
N PRO A 61 -10.48 -8.17 6.71
CA PRO A 61 -11.67 -8.99 6.58
C PRO A 61 -12.55 -8.50 5.41
N PRO A 62 -13.20 -9.40 4.64
CA PRO A 62 -13.94 -9.01 3.43
C PRO A 62 -15.05 -7.98 3.66
N ASP A 63 -15.75 -8.10 4.79
CA ASP A 63 -16.76 -7.14 5.27
C ASP A 63 -16.14 -5.79 5.60
N VAL A 64 -15.07 -5.76 6.40
CA VAL A 64 -14.34 -4.53 6.74
C VAL A 64 -13.78 -3.85 5.48
N ALA A 65 -13.21 -4.61 4.55
CA ALA A 65 -12.72 -4.09 3.27
C ALA A 65 -13.86 -3.51 2.41
N GLN A 66 -15.03 -4.16 2.42
CA GLN A 66 -16.22 -3.69 1.72
C GLN A 66 -16.70 -2.35 2.28
N ASP A 67 -16.80 -2.24 3.60
CA ASP A 67 -17.28 -1.05 4.30
C ASP A 67 -16.30 0.12 4.15
N LEU A 68 -15.00 -0.12 4.33
CA LEU A 68 -13.94 0.86 4.10
C LEU A 68 -14.02 1.45 2.68
N CYS A 69 -14.05 0.59 1.67
CA CYS A 69 -14.08 1.04 0.27
C CYS A 69 -15.42 1.69 -0.10
N ASN A 70 -16.53 1.26 0.51
CA ASN A 70 -17.83 1.93 0.34
C ASN A 70 -17.82 3.34 0.92
N CYS A 71 -17.37 3.50 2.18
CA CYS A 71 -17.23 4.80 2.83
C CYS A 71 -16.36 5.72 1.98
N THR A 72 -15.18 5.23 1.57
CA THR A 72 -14.22 6.02 0.79
C THR A 72 -14.86 6.52 -0.52
N MET A 73 -15.62 5.68 -1.22
CA MET A 73 -16.27 6.10 -2.46
C MET A 73 -17.41 7.08 -2.22
N ASN A 74 -18.15 6.95 -1.12
CA ASN A 74 -19.20 7.89 -0.76
C ASN A 74 -18.61 9.27 -0.46
N GLN A 75 -17.49 9.34 0.26
CA GLN A 75 -16.76 10.58 0.52
C GLN A 75 -16.25 11.22 -0.78
N PHE A 76 -15.67 10.45 -1.70
CA PHE A 76 -15.24 11.05 -2.97
C PHE A 76 -16.41 11.52 -3.82
N ARG A 77 -17.54 10.81 -3.84
CA ARG A 77 -18.74 11.22 -4.57
C ARG A 77 -19.39 12.47 -3.99
N SER A 78 -19.29 12.70 -2.68
CA SER A 78 -19.85 13.90 -2.05
C SER A 78 -18.99 15.14 -2.30
N GLN A 79 -17.68 14.96 -2.50
CA GLN A 79 -16.71 16.07 -2.62
C GLN A 79 -16.30 16.41 -4.05
N TYR A 80 -16.36 15.45 -4.97
CA TYR A 80 -15.81 15.60 -6.32
C TYR A 80 -16.80 15.18 -7.40
N SER A 81 -16.87 15.95 -8.48
CA SER A 81 -17.40 15.44 -9.74
C SER A 81 -16.50 14.31 -10.28
N ILE A 82 -17.03 13.52 -11.22
CA ILE A 82 -16.26 12.41 -11.79
C ILE A 82 -14.96 12.87 -12.48
N ASP A 83 -14.97 14.03 -13.14
CA ASP A 83 -13.80 14.54 -13.85
C ASP A 83 -12.74 15.09 -12.89
N GLU A 84 -13.16 15.73 -11.80
CA GLU A 84 -12.27 16.19 -10.73
C GLU A 84 -11.62 15.00 -10.01
N PHE A 85 -12.42 13.99 -9.65
CA PHE A 85 -11.94 12.77 -9.01
C PHE A 85 -10.89 12.06 -9.88
N ARG A 86 -11.20 11.88 -11.17
CA ARG A 86 -10.28 11.27 -12.12
C ARG A 86 -8.97 12.06 -12.22
N THR A 87 -9.07 13.38 -12.25
CA THR A 87 -7.90 14.25 -12.27
C THR A 87 -7.07 14.10 -10.98
N LEU A 88 -7.72 14.01 -9.82
CA LEU A 88 -7.08 13.79 -8.53
C LEU A 88 -6.34 12.44 -8.50
N VAL A 89 -7.01 11.35 -8.89
CA VAL A 89 -6.43 10.00 -8.98
C VAL A 89 -5.27 9.94 -9.97
N GLN A 90 -5.34 10.67 -11.09
CA GLN A 90 -4.22 10.70 -12.02
C GLN A 90 -3.04 11.50 -11.47
N LYS A 91 -3.29 12.63 -10.81
CA LYS A 91 -2.25 13.46 -10.20
C LYS A 91 -1.55 12.73 -9.04
N SER A 92 -2.26 11.92 -8.26
CA SER A 92 -1.65 11.22 -7.12
C SER A 92 -0.50 10.29 -7.49
N LYS A 93 -0.41 9.85 -8.75
CA LYS A 93 0.69 9.00 -9.25
C LYS A 93 2.07 9.68 -9.19
N ASN A 94 2.11 11.01 -9.22
CA ASN A 94 3.36 11.78 -9.23
C ASN A 94 3.31 13.06 -8.39
N ASN A 95 2.19 13.35 -7.72
CA ASN A 95 2.02 14.50 -6.85
C ASN A 95 1.65 14.02 -5.45
N SER A 96 2.53 14.28 -4.48
CA SER A 96 2.37 13.83 -3.09
C SER A 96 1.15 14.43 -2.41
N THR A 97 0.79 15.70 -2.68
CA THR A 97 -0.40 16.35 -2.11
C THR A 97 -1.69 15.70 -2.61
N ALA A 98 -1.75 15.34 -3.89
CA ALA A 98 -2.89 14.61 -4.43
C ALA A 98 -2.98 13.18 -3.86
N ALA A 99 -1.85 12.52 -3.65
CA ALA A 99 -1.81 11.22 -2.98
C ALA A 99 -2.28 11.31 -1.52
N GLU A 100 -1.78 12.29 -0.77
CA GLU A 100 -2.18 12.57 0.60
C GLU A 100 -3.67 12.87 0.71
N THR A 101 -4.23 13.66 -0.22
CA THR A 101 -5.68 13.92 -0.27
C THR A 101 -6.49 12.63 -0.39
N LEU A 102 -6.05 11.68 -1.23
CA LEU A 102 -6.72 10.39 -1.34
C LEU A 102 -6.54 9.53 -0.09
N SER A 103 -5.34 9.54 0.50
CA SER A 103 -5.03 8.78 1.72
C SER A 103 -5.84 9.28 2.92
N LEU A 104 -5.95 10.59 3.14
CA LEU A 104 -6.68 11.17 4.25
C LEU A 104 -8.16 10.76 4.25
N VAL A 105 -8.79 10.69 3.07
CA VAL A 105 -10.17 10.17 2.96
C VAL A 105 -10.24 8.69 3.33
N GLY A 106 -9.28 7.89 2.86
CA GLY A 106 -9.20 6.46 3.20
C GLY A 106 -8.94 6.22 4.69
N GLU A 107 -8.04 6.98 5.30
CA GLU A 107 -7.72 6.93 6.73
C GLU A 107 -8.93 7.34 7.58
N SER A 108 -9.60 8.43 7.21
CA SER A 108 -10.81 8.87 7.92
C SER A 108 -11.91 7.80 7.89
N CYS A 109 -12.12 7.15 6.73
CA CYS A 109 -13.06 6.04 6.63
C CYS A 109 -12.60 4.78 7.37
N PHE A 110 -11.29 4.55 7.46
CA PHE A 110 -10.76 3.42 8.21
C PHE A 110 -10.96 3.59 9.71
N GLU A 111 -10.77 4.81 10.22
CA GLU A 111 -11.12 5.16 11.59
C GLU A 111 -12.61 4.94 11.87
N GLU A 112 -13.49 5.41 10.98
CA GLU A 112 -14.94 5.22 11.11
C GLU A 112 -15.30 3.73 11.22
N VAL A 113 -14.81 2.88 10.31
CA VAL A 113 -15.08 1.43 10.33
C VAL A 113 -14.51 0.73 11.57
N LEU A 114 -13.43 1.24 12.16
CA LEU A 114 -12.85 0.66 13.38
C LEU A 114 -13.58 1.07 14.67
N TYR A 115 -14.27 2.21 14.67
CA TYR A 115 -14.91 2.79 15.86
C TYR A 115 -16.44 2.81 15.80
N GLU A 116 -17.04 2.34 14.70
CA GLU A 116 -18.46 2.00 14.64
C GLU A 116 -18.72 0.67 15.37
N GLU A 117 -18.91 0.75 16.69
CA GLU A 117 -19.55 -0.29 17.53
C GLU A 117 -21.06 -0.03 17.72
#